data_AF-A0A7S2XMB6-F1
#
_entry.id   AF-A0A7S2XMB6-F1
#
_cell.length_a   1.000
_cell.length_b   1.000
_cell.length_c   1.000
_cell.angle_alpha   90.00
_cell.angle_beta   90.00
_cell.angle_gamma   90.00
#
_symmetry.space_group_name_H-M   'P 1'
#
loop_
_entity.id
_entity.type
_entity.pdbx_description
1 polymer ?
#
loop_
_entity_poly.entity_id
_entity_poly.type
_entity_poly.pdbx_seq_one_letter_code
_entity_poly.pdbx_strand_id
1 'polypeptide(L)'
;EAGRFGFAAEDCVRDEDPEDLCPFVQPIDGNGQCSTPGLTCSSGEECCCGNCYPSLTCECGDDLTVTCFATEACMFPDCTGMPEQEEEDACPSIPVKPEEVCIALEDPVTCGPNNCTYSNICVAGTFGFDANECVRIEEVCPSAEPINGECNTPG
;
A
#
# COMPACT_ATOMS: atom_id res chain seq x y z
N GLU A 1 40.76 -18.95 3.50
CA GLU A 1 39.32 -19.10 3.85
C GLU A 1 38.55 -17.86 3.41
N ALA A 2 37.27 -17.99 3.05
CA ALA A 2 36.21 -16.97 3.10
C ALA A 2 34.99 -17.49 2.31
N GLY A 3 33.96 -17.92 3.00
CA GLY A 3 32.63 -18.14 2.41
C GLY A 3 31.60 -17.40 3.26
N ARG A 4 30.61 -16.76 2.62
CA ARG A 4 29.38 -16.26 3.26
C ARG A 4 28.34 -15.93 2.18
N PHE A 5 27.28 -16.75 2.18
CA PHE A 5 25.86 -16.44 1.89
C PHE A 5 25.57 -15.09 1.17
N GLY A 6 24.88 -15.01 0.04
CA GLY A 6 23.91 -15.96 -0.53
C GLY A 6 22.48 -15.42 -0.38
N PHE A 7 21.92 -14.90 -1.47
CA PHE A 7 20.48 -14.73 -1.69
C PHE A 7 20.21 -15.03 -3.16
N ALA A 8 19.32 -15.99 -3.40
CA ALA A 8 18.84 -16.29 -4.74
C ALA A 8 17.64 -15.39 -5.08
N ALA A 9 17.64 -14.86 -6.29
CA ALA A 9 16.43 -14.68 -7.07
C ALA A 9 16.69 -15.44 -8.38
N GLU A 10 16.15 -16.65 -8.45
CA GLU A 10 16.17 -17.45 -9.67
C GLU A 10 15.21 -16.83 -10.71
N ASP A 11 15.51 -17.11 -11.98
CA ASP A 11 14.60 -17.03 -13.12
C ASP A 11 14.12 -15.65 -13.62
N CYS A 12 15.01 -15.02 -14.41
CA CYS A 12 14.63 -14.38 -15.67
C CYS A 12 15.75 -14.64 -16.70
N VAL A 13 16.03 -15.92 -17.01
CA VAL A 13 16.80 -16.27 -18.21
C VAL A 13 15.88 -17.01 -19.17
N ARG A 14 15.36 -16.26 -20.14
CA ARG A 14 15.10 -16.82 -21.45
C ARG A 14 15.96 -16.07 -22.44
N ASP A 15 16.93 -16.77 -23.02
CA ASP A 15 17.63 -16.34 -24.23
C ASP A 15 16.57 -16.03 -25.31
N GLU A 16 16.31 -14.74 -25.52
CA GLU A 16 15.77 -14.22 -26.77
C GLU A 16 16.74 -13.16 -27.29
N ASP A 17 16.92 -13.23 -28.60
CA ASP A 17 18.00 -12.61 -29.34
C ASP A 17 18.03 -11.07 -29.15
N PRO A 18 19.20 -10.44 -28.90
CA PRO A 18 19.27 -8.99 -28.67
C PRO A 18 18.93 -8.14 -29.92
N GLU A 19 18.61 -8.77 -31.05
CA GLU A 19 18.22 -8.11 -32.31
C GLU A 19 16.72 -7.71 -32.37
N ASP A 20 15.85 -8.31 -31.53
CA ASP A 20 14.41 -7.97 -31.41
C ASP A 20 14.11 -7.01 -30.24
N LEU A 21 15.12 -6.34 -29.71
CA LEU A 21 14.94 -5.30 -28.71
C LEU A 21 14.35 -4.04 -29.36
N CYS A 22 13.10 -3.73 -29.02
CA CYS A 22 12.59 -2.38 -29.24
C CYS A 22 13.53 -1.38 -28.59
N PRO A 23 13.96 -0.32 -29.33
CA PRO A 23 14.92 0.65 -28.81
C PRO A 23 14.36 1.24 -27.53
N PHE A 24 15.09 1.10 -26.42
CA PHE A 24 14.63 1.53 -25.11
C PHE A 24 14.38 3.05 -25.14
N VAL A 25 13.11 3.45 -25.20
CA VAL A 25 12.68 4.84 -25.48
C VAL A 25 12.91 5.74 -24.26
N GLN A 26 14.18 6.01 -23.99
CA GLN A 26 14.63 7.16 -23.22
C GLN A 26 14.36 8.43 -24.05
N PRO A 27 14.11 9.56 -23.38
CA PRO A 27 12.79 10.22 -23.35
C PRO A 27 12.20 10.55 -24.73
N ILE A 28 10.90 10.86 -24.76
CA ILE A 28 10.10 11.01 -26.00
C ILE A 28 10.52 12.26 -26.80
N ASP A 29 11.61 12.15 -27.55
CA ASP A 29 12.11 13.13 -28.53
C ASP A 29 11.57 12.88 -29.95
N GLY A 30 10.54 12.02 -30.09
CA GLY A 30 9.80 11.80 -31.34
C GLY A 30 10.61 11.28 -32.54
N ASN A 31 11.79 10.70 -32.30
CA ASN A 31 12.78 10.37 -33.33
C ASN A 31 13.53 9.07 -33.02
N GLY A 32 12.80 8.03 -32.61
CA GLY A 32 13.34 6.68 -32.43
C GLY A 32 13.40 5.92 -33.76
N GLN A 33 14.48 5.15 -33.98
CA GLN A 33 14.62 4.25 -35.13
C GLN A 33 14.61 2.80 -34.67
N CYS A 34 13.97 1.93 -35.45
CA CYS A 34 13.81 0.50 -35.15
C CYS A 34 14.38 -0.38 -36.27
N SER A 35 14.75 -1.62 -35.93
CA SER A 35 15.35 -2.58 -36.88
C SER A 35 14.31 -3.38 -37.68
N THR A 36 13.15 -3.65 -37.07
CA THR A 36 12.14 -4.61 -37.56
C THR A 36 10.79 -3.90 -37.76
N PRO A 37 10.35 -3.65 -39.01
CA PRO A 37 9.06 -3.01 -39.27
C PRO A 37 7.90 -3.91 -38.84
N GLY A 38 6.82 -3.29 -38.35
CA GLY A 38 5.66 -4.00 -37.78
C GLY A 38 5.87 -4.52 -36.35
N LEU A 39 7.01 -4.23 -35.71
CA LEU A 39 7.24 -4.54 -34.30
C LEU A 39 6.42 -3.59 -33.41
N THR A 40 5.55 -4.15 -32.55
CA THR A 40 4.78 -3.42 -31.54
C THR A 40 5.34 -3.70 -30.16
N CYS A 41 5.53 -2.65 -29.35
CA CYS A 41 6.19 -2.73 -28.06
C CYS A 41 5.47 -1.88 -27.02
N SER A 42 5.58 -2.31 -25.76
CA SER A 42 4.98 -1.62 -24.62
C SER A 42 6.08 -1.15 -23.66
N SER A 43 5.96 0.05 -23.12
CA SER A 43 6.91 0.59 -22.14
C SER A 43 6.23 1.51 -21.13
N GLY A 44 6.85 1.67 -19.96
CA GLY A 44 6.21 2.30 -18.81
C GLY A 44 5.09 1.45 -18.23
N GLU A 45 4.65 1.80 -17.03
CA GLU A 45 3.56 1.13 -16.31
C GLU A 45 2.65 2.18 -15.68
N GLU A 46 1.34 1.97 -15.77
CA GLU A 46 0.31 2.70 -15.03
C GLU A 46 -0.63 1.70 -14.36
N CYS A 47 -0.98 1.93 -13.09
CA CYS A 47 -1.85 1.04 -12.34
C CYS A 47 -3.12 1.76 -11.89
N CYS A 48 -4.28 1.14 -12.16
CA CYS A 48 -5.59 1.64 -11.77
C CYS A 48 -6.54 0.46 -11.48
N CYS A 49 -7.48 0.69 -10.55
CA CYS A 49 -8.43 -0.33 -10.08
C CYS A 49 -7.78 -1.68 -9.67
N GLY A 50 -6.56 -1.66 -9.14
CA GLY A 50 -5.80 -2.85 -8.73
C GLY A 50 -5.15 -3.65 -9.86
N ASN A 51 -5.23 -3.19 -11.11
CA ASN A 51 -4.57 -3.79 -12.27
C ASN A 51 -3.51 -2.83 -12.82
N CYS A 52 -2.43 -3.36 -13.39
CA CYS A 52 -1.37 -2.59 -14.02
C CYS A 52 -1.33 -2.85 -15.53
N TYR A 53 -1.13 -1.78 -16.29
CA TYR A 53 -1.16 -1.73 -17.75
C TYR A 53 0.08 -0.97 -18.24
N PRO A 54 0.54 -1.19 -19.48
CA PRO A 54 1.59 -0.35 -20.05
C PRO A 54 1.06 1.07 -20.28
N SER A 55 1.85 2.09 -19.95
CA SER A 55 1.45 3.49 -20.14
C SER A 55 1.82 4.08 -21.50
N LEU A 56 2.68 3.40 -22.26
CA LEU A 56 3.05 3.74 -23.62
C LEU A 56 3.06 2.49 -24.51
N THR A 57 2.45 2.59 -25.69
CA THR A 57 2.56 1.60 -26.76
C THR A 57 3.22 2.24 -27.97
N CYS A 58 4.24 1.58 -28.51
CA CYS A 58 5.02 2.02 -29.66
C CYS A 58 4.89 1.03 -30.82
N GLU A 59 4.85 1.54 -32.05
CA GLU A 59 4.85 0.77 -33.29
C GLU A 59 6.01 1.21 -34.18
N CYS A 60 6.71 0.24 -34.77
CA CYS A 60 7.72 0.47 -35.79
C CYS A 60 7.07 0.51 -37.19
N GLY A 61 7.04 1.68 -37.83
CA GLY A 61 6.52 1.83 -39.19
C GLY A 61 7.38 1.17 -40.27
N ASP A 62 6.82 0.98 -41.47
CA ASP A 62 7.55 0.46 -42.65
C ASP A 62 8.78 1.31 -43.02
N ASP A 63 8.76 2.60 -42.68
CA ASP A 63 9.86 3.56 -42.85
C ASP A 63 10.91 3.52 -41.73
N LEU A 64 10.83 2.55 -40.81
CA LEU A 64 11.71 2.33 -39.65
C LEU A 64 11.67 3.45 -38.59
N THR A 65 10.64 4.30 -38.61
CA THR A 65 10.34 5.28 -37.57
C THR A 65 9.49 4.66 -36.47
N VAL A 66 9.90 4.84 -35.21
CA VAL A 66 9.10 4.44 -34.04
C VAL A 66 8.09 5.54 -33.73
N THR A 67 6.80 5.20 -33.76
CA THR A 67 5.72 6.08 -33.30
C THR A 67 5.14 5.53 -32.00
N CYS A 68 5.10 6.35 -30.95
CA CYS A 68 4.58 5.97 -29.64
C CYS A 68 3.35 6.78 -29.24
N PHE A 69 2.39 6.13 -28.61
CA PHE A 69 1.17 6.71 -28.08
C PHE A 69 1.03 6.36 -26.60
N ALA A 70 0.58 7.32 -25.79
CA ALA A 70 0.14 7.01 -24.43
C ALA A 70 -1.08 6.08 -24.51
N THR A 71 -1.18 5.12 -23.60
CA THR A 71 -2.38 4.29 -23.52
C THR A 71 -3.49 5.04 -22.79
N GLU A 72 -4.73 4.65 -23.05
CA GLU A 72 -5.91 5.19 -22.34
C GLU A 72 -6.38 4.23 -21.23
N ALA A 73 -5.49 3.33 -20.76
CA ALA A 73 -5.84 2.23 -19.86
C ALA A 73 -6.43 2.72 -18.54
N CYS A 74 -5.88 3.78 -17.95
CA CYS A 74 -6.40 4.44 -16.77
C CYS A 74 -7.21 5.72 -17.07
N MET A 75 -7.66 5.93 -18.30
CA MET A 75 -8.54 7.04 -18.67
C MET A 75 -10.01 6.59 -18.64
N PHE A 76 -10.66 6.78 -17.48
CA PHE A 76 -11.99 6.24 -17.12
C PHE A 76 -12.07 4.70 -16.96
N PRO A 77 -11.22 4.09 -16.10
CA PRO A 77 -11.30 2.66 -15.85
C PRO A 77 -12.56 2.34 -15.01
N ASP A 78 -13.21 1.23 -15.32
CA ASP A 78 -14.33 0.74 -14.51
C ASP A 78 -13.80 0.07 -13.22
N CYS A 79 -13.69 0.86 -12.16
CA CYS A 79 -13.34 0.36 -10.83
C CYS A 79 -14.51 -0.34 -10.11
N THR A 80 -15.67 -0.51 -10.76
CA THR A 80 -16.82 -1.18 -10.14
C THR A 80 -16.53 -2.67 -9.95
N GLY A 81 -16.55 -3.15 -8.70
CA GLY A 81 -16.21 -4.55 -8.41
C GLY A 81 -14.72 -4.82 -8.22
N MET A 82 -13.89 -3.77 -8.03
CA MET A 82 -12.83 -3.91 -7.02
C MET A 82 -13.47 -4.49 -5.75
N PRO A 83 -12.81 -5.40 -5.01
CA PRO A 83 -13.26 -5.66 -3.65
C PRO A 83 -13.30 -4.30 -2.95
N GLU A 84 -14.45 -3.96 -2.35
CA GLU A 84 -14.41 -3.11 -1.16
C GLU A 84 -13.31 -3.73 -0.30
N GLN A 85 -12.27 -2.95 0.00
CA GLN A 85 -11.23 -3.43 0.89
C GLN A 85 -11.95 -3.66 2.22
N GLU A 86 -12.31 -4.91 2.49
CA GLU A 86 -12.77 -5.30 3.81
C GLU A 86 -11.64 -4.84 4.73
N GLU A 87 -11.95 -3.86 5.58
CA GLU A 87 -10.98 -3.09 6.36
C GLU A 87 -10.52 -3.93 7.57
N GLU A 88 -10.09 -5.17 7.30
CA GLU A 88 -9.83 -6.21 8.31
C GLU A 88 -8.67 -5.84 9.25
N ASP A 89 -7.76 -4.97 8.77
CA ASP A 89 -6.58 -4.47 9.48
C ASP A 89 -6.78 -3.04 10.06
N ALA A 90 -7.93 -2.40 9.81
CA ALA A 90 -8.22 -1.04 10.29
C ALA A 90 -9.03 -1.03 11.59
N CYS A 91 -9.13 0.15 12.21
CA CYS A 91 -10.01 0.36 13.35
C CYS A 91 -11.39 0.85 12.88
N PRO A 92 -12.49 0.26 13.37
CA PRO A 92 -13.83 0.68 12.96
C PRO A 92 -14.05 2.15 13.29
N SER A 93 -14.27 2.94 12.24
CA SER A 93 -14.44 4.40 12.30
C SER A 93 -15.91 4.83 12.24
N ILE A 94 -16.83 3.88 12.01
CA ILE A 94 -18.28 4.09 12.00
C ILE A 94 -18.89 3.33 13.19
N PRO A 95 -19.65 3.97 14.09
CA PRO A 95 -20.29 3.28 15.19
C PRO A 95 -21.44 2.40 14.69
N VAL A 96 -21.43 1.13 15.13
CA VAL A 96 -22.50 0.15 14.92
C VAL A 96 -23.75 0.52 15.74
N LYS A 97 -23.57 1.19 16.89
CA LYS A 97 -24.66 1.63 17.79
C LYS A 97 -24.65 3.17 17.97
N PRO A 98 -25.00 3.95 16.94
CA PRO A 98 -24.94 5.42 16.99
C PRO A 98 -25.94 6.06 17.99
N GLU A 99 -26.92 5.31 18.48
CA GLU A 99 -27.89 5.76 19.50
C GLU A 99 -27.41 5.56 20.95
N GLU A 100 -26.28 4.88 21.16
CA GLU A 100 -25.73 4.60 22.49
C GLU A 100 -25.00 5.83 23.05
N VAL A 101 -25.53 6.39 24.15
CA VAL A 101 -24.99 7.61 24.77
C VAL A 101 -24.03 7.24 25.90
N CYS A 102 -22.73 7.36 25.62
CA CYS A 102 -21.68 7.17 26.62
C CYS A 102 -21.50 8.41 27.51
N ILE A 103 -21.27 8.17 28.79
CA ILE A 103 -20.78 9.21 29.71
C ILE A 103 -19.33 9.56 29.38
N ALA A 104 -18.95 10.84 29.55
CA ALA A 104 -17.58 11.33 29.39
C ALA A 104 -16.71 10.96 30.61
N LEU A 105 -16.62 9.67 30.91
CA LEU A 105 -15.65 9.11 31.84
C LEU A 105 -14.39 8.73 31.05
N GLU A 106 -13.22 9.19 31.45
CA GLU A 106 -11.94 8.79 30.84
C GLU A 106 -11.43 7.53 31.55
N ASP A 107 -11.45 6.39 30.85
CA ASP A 107 -10.99 5.07 31.31
C ASP A 107 -10.47 4.31 30.07
N PRO A 108 -9.34 4.74 29.49
CA PRO A 108 -8.95 4.38 28.12
C PRO A 108 -8.75 2.87 27.94
N VAL A 109 -9.17 2.36 26.78
CA VAL A 109 -9.07 0.94 26.42
C VAL A 109 -8.45 0.73 25.05
N THR A 110 -7.71 -0.37 24.91
CA THR A 110 -7.21 -0.92 23.65
C THR A 110 -8.04 -2.16 23.31
N CYS A 111 -8.71 -2.18 22.15
CA CYS A 111 -9.67 -3.22 21.77
C CYS A 111 -9.36 -3.86 20.42
N GLY A 112 -9.70 -5.15 20.29
CA GLY A 112 -9.65 -5.89 19.02
C GLY A 112 -8.24 -6.28 18.56
N PRO A 113 -8.13 -6.99 17.42
CA PRO A 113 -6.83 -7.44 16.87
C PRO A 113 -5.91 -6.25 16.50
N ASN A 114 -6.50 -5.17 16.01
CA ASN A 114 -5.79 -4.00 15.49
C ASN A 114 -5.39 -3.01 16.62
N ASN A 115 -5.59 -3.39 17.89
CA ASN A 115 -5.23 -2.61 19.09
C ASN A 115 -5.80 -1.18 19.07
N CYS A 116 -7.09 -1.07 18.74
CA CYS A 116 -7.80 0.18 18.57
C CYS A 116 -8.03 0.89 19.91
N THR A 117 -7.57 2.15 20.02
CA THR A 117 -7.66 2.91 21.27
C THR A 117 -8.94 3.74 21.35
N TYR A 118 -9.71 3.58 22.43
CA TYR A 118 -10.94 4.32 22.70
C TYR A 118 -10.92 4.98 24.08
N SER A 119 -11.63 6.11 24.22
CA SER A 119 -11.65 6.93 25.45
C SER A 119 -12.23 6.20 26.66
N ASN A 120 -13.13 5.24 26.44
CA ASN A 120 -13.61 4.28 27.43
C ASN A 120 -14.27 3.06 26.78
N ILE A 121 -14.56 2.04 27.60
CA ILE A 121 -15.22 0.80 27.15
C ILE A 121 -16.61 1.02 26.54
N CYS A 122 -17.37 2.04 26.95
CA CYS A 122 -18.66 2.34 26.33
C CYS A 122 -18.45 2.83 24.89
N VAL A 123 -17.50 3.75 24.66
CA VAL A 123 -17.18 4.23 23.31
C VAL A 123 -16.75 3.06 22.42
N ALA A 124 -15.89 2.17 22.90
CA ALA A 124 -15.52 0.95 22.16
C ALA A 124 -16.75 0.05 21.84
N GLY A 125 -17.68 -0.08 22.79
CA GLY A 125 -18.95 -0.79 22.62
C GLY A 125 -19.87 -0.22 21.53
N THR A 126 -19.78 1.09 21.24
CA THR A 126 -20.50 1.71 20.11
C THR A 126 -19.95 1.26 18.75
N PHE A 127 -18.67 0.90 18.68
CA PHE A 127 -18.00 0.34 17.50
C PHE A 127 -18.07 -1.20 17.41
N GLY A 128 -18.72 -1.85 18.38
CA GLY A 128 -18.99 -3.29 18.35
C GLY A 128 -18.09 -4.15 19.25
N PHE A 129 -17.14 -3.56 19.98
CA PHE A 129 -16.25 -4.32 20.88
C PHE A 129 -16.90 -4.67 22.22
N ASP A 130 -16.69 -5.91 22.67
CA ASP A 130 -17.07 -6.36 24.01
C ASP A 130 -15.94 -6.15 25.04
N ALA A 131 -16.31 -6.09 26.32
CA ALA A 131 -15.36 -5.89 27.43
C ALA A 131 -14.30 -7.00 27.59
N ASN A 132 -14.46 -8.14 26.93
CA ASN A 132 -13.46 -9.22 26.88
C ASN A 132 -12.46 -9.08 25.72
N GLU A 133 -12.77 -8.22 24.74
CA GLU A 133 -11.93 -7.91 23.58
C GLU A 133 -11.08 -6.65 23.81
N CYS A 134 -11.27 -6.01 24.97
CA CYS A 134 -10.64 -4.77 25.37
C CYS A 134 -9.75 -4.97 26.60
N VAL A 135 -8.58 -4.32 26.59
CA VAL A 135 -7.69 -4.20 27.75
C VAL A 135 -7.67 -2.74 28.18
N ARG A 136 -7.85 -2.46 29.49
CA ARG A 136 -7.69 -1.10 30.01
C ARG A 136 -6.23 -0.68 29.94
N ILE A 137 -6.00 0.50 29.39
CA ILE A 137 -4.72 1.18 29.45
C ILE A 137 -4.64 1.80 30.85
N GLU A 138 -4.20 1.01 31.82
CA GLU A 138 -3.70 1.60 33.06
C GLU A 138 -2.54 2.52 32.67
N GLU A 139 -2.64 3.81 33.02
CA GLU A 139 -1.45 4.66 33.00
C GLU A 139 -0.46 4.07 34.00
N VAL A 140 0.44 3.24 33.50
CA VAL A 140 1.76 3.08 34.08
C VAL A 140 2.45 4.41 33.89
N CYS A 141 2.12 5.34 34.78
CA CYS A 141 3.00 6.45 35.08
C CYS A 141 4.38 5.81 35.28
N PRO A 142 5.40 6.13 34.46
CA PRO A 142 6.72 5.60 34.68
C PRO A 142 7.08 5.98 36.10
N SER A 143 7.39 4.98 36.95
CA SER A 143 7.47 5.12 38.41
C SER A 143 8.71 5.94 38.80
N ALA A 144 8.60 7.24 38.50
CA ALA A 144 9.58 8.30 38.50
C ALA A 144 8.94 9.53 37.84
N GLU A 145 8.22 10.36 38.62
CA GLU A 145 7.90 11.74 38.21
C GLU A 145 9.03 12.66 38.69
N PRO A 146 9.81 13.30 37.78
CA PRO A 146 11.15 13.67 38.20
C PRO A 146 11.31 14.75 39.32
N ILE A 147 12.03 14.57 40.44
CA ILE A 147 12.62 15.65 41.29
C ILE A 147 14.12 15.42 41.66
N ASN A 148 15.14 15.79 40.87
CA ASN A 148 15.31 17.05 40.13
C ASN A 148 14.44 17.26 38.87
N GLY A 149 13.74 16.25 38.37
CA GLY A 149 14.33 15.24 37.48
C GLY A 149 14.51 13.78 37.97
N GLU A 150 14.47 13.47 39.29
CA GLU A 150 14.60 12.18 40.07
C GLU A 150 13.35 11.54 40.78
N CYS A 151 13.02 10.25 40.62
CA CYS A 151 11.88 9.53 41.28
C CYS A 151 11.74 9.68 42.81
N ASN A 152 10.50 9.73 43.33
CA ASN A 152 10.22 9.40 44.74
C ASN A 152 9.40 8.10 44.89
N THR A 153 9.90 7.15 45.68
CA THR A 153 9.16 5.98 46.17
C THR A 153 9.01 6.05 47.70
N PRO A 154 7.83 5.80 48.28
CA PRO A 154 7.67 5.61 49.71
C PRO A 154 8.20 4.23 50.15
N GLY A 155 8.71 4.16 51.38
CA GLY A 155 9.05 2.93 52.09
C GLY A 155 8.15 2.67 53.29
#